data_AF-A0A821BIP4-F1
#
_entry.id   AF-A0A821BIP4-F1
#
_cell.length_a   1.000
_cell.length_b   1.000
_cell.length_c   1.000
_cell.angle_alpha   90.00
_cell.angle_beta   90.00
_cell.angle_gamma   90.00
#
_symmetry.space_group_name_H-M   'P 1'
#
loop_
_entity.id
_entity.type
_entity.pdbx_description
1 polymer ?
#
loop_
_entity_poly.entity_id
_entity_poly.type
_entity_poly.pdbx_seq_one_letter_code
_entity_poly.pdbx_strand_id
1 'polypeptide(L)'
;MSTKYSSLLINTLLNASKQTDDDIYRASALSNLGQLCTVLRYSLSKDLSEILIALKSYLSVSESSDVRRASILVCELLCQSLEQSTWLTILGNELSSFYQLINHLYKNDKDDIVCLHAQIALEALNKISRDYLQPPIILEKKIRILS
;
A
#
# COMPACT_ATOMS: atom_id res chain seq x y z
N MET A 1 -16.82 6.96 -11.39
CA MET A 1 -16.83 6.93 -12.87
C MET A 1 -15.94 5.78 -13.32
N SER A 2 -16.50 4.87 -14.13
CA SER A 2 -15.89 3.76 -14.88
C SER A 2 -14.78 2.91 -14.22
N THR A 3 -15.20 1.91 -13.44
CA THR A 3 -14.39 0.74 -13.04
C THR A 3 -14.17 -0.28 -14.17
N LYS A 4 -14.55 0.05 -15.42
CA LYS A 4 -14.58 -0.93 -16.52
C LYS A 4 -13.18 -1.32 -17.02
N TYR A 5 -12.18 -0.46 -16.81
CA TYR A 5 -10.80 -0.67 -17.25
C TYR A 5 -9.80 -0.74 -16.10
N SER A 6 -10.21 -0.53 -14.86
CA SER A 6 -9.31 -0.48 -13.70
C SER A 6 -8.52 -1.77 -13.54
N SER A 7 -9.20 -2.92 -13.52
CA SER A 7 -8.55 -4.23 -13.42
C SER A 7 -7.72 -4.56 -14.67
N LEU A 8 -8.15 -4.11 -15.86
CA LEU A 8 -7.36 -4.28 -17.07
C LEU A 8 -6.03 -3.53 -16.97
N LEU A 9 -6.06 -2.27 -16.54
CA LEU A 9 -4.86 -1.44 -16.38
C LEU A 9 -3.93 -2.01 -15.30
N ILE A 10 -4.46 -2.40 -14.14
CA ILE A 10 -3.69 -3.05 -13.08
C ILE A 10 -3.01 -4.31 -13.60
N ASN A 11 -3.77 -5.19 -14.26
CA ASN A 11 -3.24 -6.44 -14.80
C ASN A 11 -2.19 -6.20 -15.89
N THR A 12 -2.38 -5.19 -16.75
CA THR A 12 -1.37 -4.85 -17.77
C THR A 12 -0.08 -4.36 -17.15
N LEU A 13 -0.14 -3.54 -16.08
CA LEU A 13 1.04 -3.03 -15.41
C LEU A 13 1.75 -4.11 -14.59
N LEU A 14 1.01 -4.96 -13.87
CA LEU A 14 1.58 -6.13 -13.17
C LEU A 14 2.23 -7.12 -14.15
N ASN A 15 1.63 -7.33 -15.30
CA ASN A 15 2.20 -8.19 -16.32
C ASN A 15 3.44 -7.57 -16.96
N ALA A 16 3.42 -6.25 -17.21
CA ALA A 16 4.58 -5.50 -17.72
C ALA A 16 5.76 -5.54 -16.74
N SER A 17 5.53 -5.49 -15.42
CA SER A 17 6.59 -5.62 -14.41
C SER A 17 7.12 -7.04 -14.22
N LYS A 18 6.44 -8.05 -14.80
CA LYS A 18 6.80 -9.48 -14.69
C LYS A 18 7.47 -10.05 -15.94
N GLN A 19 7.06 -9.62 -17.13
CA GLN A 19 7.44 -10.28 -18.38
C GLN A 19 8.76 -9.81 -18.99
N THR A 20 9.32 -8.69 -18.52
CA THR A 20 10.56 -8.15 -19.08
C THR A 20 11.73 -8.37 -18.14
N ASP A 21 12.92 -8.56 -18.69
CA ASP A 21 14.17 -8.66 -17.93
C ASP A 21 14.81 -7.27 -17.67
N ASP A 22 14.26 -6.21 -18.25
CA ASP A 22 14.73 -4.83 -18.06
C ASP A 22 14.19 -4.20 -16.77
N ASP A 23 15.06 -4.06 -15.77
CA ASP A 23 14.77 -3.47 -14.47
C ASP A 23 14.21 -2.05 -14.53
N ILE A 24 14.66 -1.22 -15.48
CA ILE A 24 14.19 0.17 -15.63
C ILE A 24 12.73 0.16 -16.09
N TYR A 25 12.41 -0.71 -17.05
CA TYR A 25 11.04 -0.84 -17.53
C TYR A 25 10.11 -1.40 -16.46
N ARG A 26 10.57 -2.39 -15.69
CA ARG A 26 9.82 -2.94 -14.54
C ARG A 26 9.55 -1.86 -13.49
N ALA A 27 10.55 -1.07 -13.12
CA ALA A 27 10.42 0.04 -12.17
C ALA A 27 9.45 1.12 -12.66
N SER A 28 9.48 1.43 -13.96
CA SER A 28 8.53 2.37 -14.60
C SER A 28 7.09 1.84 -14.54
N ALA A 29 6.88 0.57 -14.88
CA ALA A 29 5.56 -0.08 -14.79
C ALA A 29 5.01 -0.06 -13.36
N LEU A 30 5.85 -0.36 -12.36
CA LEU A 30 5.50 -0.31 -10.94
C LEU A 30 5.18 1.11 -10.47
N SER A 31 5.96 2.11 -10.90
CA SER A 31 5.70 3.52 -10.56
C SER A 31 4.34 3.99 -11.10
N ASN A 32 4.02 3.59 -12.34
CA ASN A 32 2.71 3.85 -12.94
C ASN A 32 1.58 3.13 -12.20
N LEU A 33 1.83 1.91 -11.72
CA LEU A 33 0.88 1.17 -10.89
C LEU A 33 0.61 1.92 -9.59
N GLY A 34 1.65 2.43 -8.91
CA GLY A 34 1.51 3.23 -7.69
C GLY A 34 0.65 4.47 -7.91
N GLN A 35 0.92 5.23 -8.97
CA GLN A 35 0.11 6.38 -9.34
C GLN A 35 -1.35 5.99 -9.63
N LEU A 36 -1.56 4.91 -10.38
CA LEU A 36 -2.90 4.39 -10.67
C LEU A 36 -3.65 4.02 -9.38
N CYS A 37 -2.97 3.40 -8.41
CA CYS A 37 -3.56 3.06 -7.12
C CYS A 37 -4.08 4.30 -6.38
N THR A 38 -3.34 5.42 -6.40
CA THR A 38 -3.78 6.67 -5.74
C THR A 38 -5.06 7.26 -6.34
N VAL A 39 -5.29 7.04 -7.64
CA VAL A 39 -6.47 7.51 -8.37
C VAL A 39 -7.67 6.59 -8.14
N LEU A 40 -7.44 5.27 -8.10
CA LEU A 40 -8.51 4.28 -8.01
C LEU A 40 -9.10 4.13 -6.60
N ARG A 41 -8.32 4.37 -5.53
CA ARG A 41 -8.72 4.30 -4.11
C ARG A 41 -9.67 3.13 -3.80
N TYR A 42 -10.97 3.39 -3.76
CA TYR A 42 -12.05 2.41 -3.47
C TYR A 42 -12.20 1.28 -4.49
N SER A 43 -11.77 1.47 -5.73
CA SER A 43 -11.93 0.47 -6.80
C SER A 43 -10.90 -0.67 -6.71
N LEU A 44 -9.90 -0.53 -5.84
CA LEU A 44 -8.80 -1.49 -5.69
C LEU A 44 -9.18 -2.72 -4.88
N SER A 45 -10.29 -2.70 -4.13
CA SER A 45 -10.60 -3.76 -3.16
C SER A 45 -10.61 -5.18 -3.75
N LYS A 46 -10.93 -5.31 -5.04
CA LYS A 46 -10.94 -6.58 -5.76
C LYS A 46 -9.54 -7.08 -6.14
N ASP A 47 -8.64 -6.17 -6.49
CA ASP A 47 -7.32 -6.48 -7.07
C ASP A 47 -6.18 -6.24 -6.07
N LEU A 48 -6.47 -5.69 -4.88
CA LEU A 48 -5.48 -5.29 -3.88
C LEU A 48 -4.68 -6.47 -3.34
N SER A 49 -5.32 -7.64 -3.14
CA SER A 49 -4.62 -8.83 -2.66
C SER A 49 -3.56 -9.30 -3.65
N GLU A 50 -3.87 -9.30 -4.95
CA GLU A 50 -2.94 -9.66 -6.01
C GLU A 50 -1.78 -8.66 -6.11
N ILE A 51 -2.09 -7.36 -6.02
CA ILE A 51 -1.07 -6.30 -5.98
C ILE A 51 -0.12 -6.52 -4.79
N LEU A 52 -0.65 -6.79 -3.59
CA LEU A 52 0.18 -7.02 -2.41
C LEU A 52 1.06 -8.27 -2.53
N ILE A 53 0.52 -9.36 -3.10
CA ILE A 53 1.30 -10.58 -3.37
C ILE A 53 2.43 -10.28 -4.36
N ALA A 54 2.16 -9.55 -5.43
CA ALA A 54 3.18 -9.16 -6.41
C ALA A 54 4.27 -8.28 -5.76
N LEU A 55 3.88 -7.27 -4.97
CA LEU A 55 4.82 -6.39 -4.28
C LEU A 55 5.74 -7.13 -3.31
N LYS A 56 5.22 -8.15 -2.61
CA LYS A 56 6.06 -9.00 -1.75
C LYS A 56 7.21 -9.66 -2.52
N SER A 57 6.97 -10.06 -3.77
CA SER A 57 8.01 -10.65 -4.63
C SER A 57 9.04 -9.60 -5.07
N TYR A 58 8.59 -8.40 -5.47
CA TYR A 58 9.46 -7.34 -5.95
C TYR A 58 10.27 -6.63 -4.85
N LEU A 59 9.86 -6.78 -3.59
CA LEU A 59 10.58 -6.30 -2.42
C LEU A 59 11.65 -7.29 -1.91
N SER A 60 11.84 -8.41 -2.61
CA SER A 60 12.91 -9.36 -2.28
C SER A 60 14.30 -8.75 -2.46
N VAL A 61 15.25 -9.13 -1.61
CA VAL A 61 16.67 -8.70 -1.70
C VAL A 61 17.33 -9.12 -3.02
N SER A 62 16.79 -10.13 -3.70
CA SER A 62 17.27 -10.59 -5.01
C SER A 62 16.97 -9.64 -6.16
N GLU A 63 16.07 -8.68 -5.97
CA GLU A 63 15.64 -7.73 -7.00
C GLU A 63 16.58 -6.54 -7.11
N SER A 64 16.57 -5.85 -8.25
CA SER A 64 17.34 -4.64 -8.46
C SER A 64 16.88 -3.51 -7.53
N SER A 65 17.79 -2.56 -7.23
CA SER A 65 17.45 -1.41 -6.39
C SER A 65 16.28 -0.60 -6.94
N ASP A 66 16.21 -0.43 -8.26
CA ASP A 66 15.17 0.38 -8.91
C ASP A 66 13.80 -0.28 -8.81
N VAL A 67 13.73 -1.61 -8.96
CA VAL A 67 12.49 -2.37 -8.77
C VAL A 67 12.06 -2.35 -7.31
N ARG A 68 12.98 -2.51 -6.35
CA ARG A 68 12.66 -2.41 -4.92
C ARG A 68 12.15 -1.02 -4.55
N ARG A 69 12.82 0.04 -5.02
CA ARG A 69 12.42 1.45 -4.83
C ARG A 69 11.02 1.73 -5.37
N ALA A 70 10.75 1.32 -6.61
CA ALA A 70 9.42 1.50 -7.20
C ALA A 70 8.36 0.72 -6.40
N SER A 71 8.66 -0.51 -5.99
CA SER A 71 7.73 -1.36 -5.24
C SER A 71 7.39 -0.80 -3.86
N ILE A 72 8.39 -0.32 -3.11
CA ILE A 72 8.14 0.26 -1.79
C ILE A 72 7.36 1.58 -1.89
N LEU A 73 7.58 2.35 -2.96
CA LEU A 73 6.78 3.53 -3.26
C LEU A 73 5.31 3.17 -3.52
N VAL A 74 5.04 2.08 -4.26
CA VAL A 74 3.66 1.57 -4.41
C VAL A 74 3.06 1.25 -3.04
N CYS A 75 3.80 0.55 -2.17
CA CYS A 75 3.35 0.24 -0.81
C CYS A 75 3.01 1.50 -0.01
N GLU A 76 3.87 2.52 -0.04
CA GLU A 76 3.64 3.80 0.61
C GLU A 76 2.35 4.46 0.10
N LEU A 77 2.20 4.57 -1.23
CA LEU A 77 1.05 5.20 -1.87
C LEU A 77 -0.25 4.45 -1.57
N LEU A 78 -0.21 3.12 -1.51
CA LEU A 78 -1.34 2.32 -1.05
C LEU A 78 -1.71 2.68 0.39
N CYS A 79 -0.73 2.71 1.31
CA CYS A 79 -0.96 3.02 2.72
C CYS A 79 -1.59 4.41 2.92
N GLN A 80 -1.20 5.38 2.09
CA GLN A 80 -1.70 6.75 2.16
C GLN A 80 -3.06 6.96 1.47
N SER A 81 -3.38 6.17 0.43
CA SER A 81 -4.55 6.43 -0.44
C SER A 81 -5.78 5.60 -0.11
N LEU A 82 -5.60 4.45 0.53
CA LEU A 82 -6.69 3.53 0.85
C LEU A 82 -7.38 3.92 2.16
N GLU A 83 -8.70 3.73 2.19
CA GLU A 83 -9.50 3.96 3.39
C GLU A 83 -9.22 2.94 4.49
N GLN A 84 -9.35 3.38 5.74
CA GLN A 84 -9.13 2.55 6.92
C GLN A 84 -10.04 1.31 6.95
N SER A 85 -11.32 1.46 6.59
CA SER A 85 -12.28 0.36 6.48
C SER A 85 -11.83 -0.71 5.47
N THR A 86 -11.23 -0.27 4.37
CA THR A 86 -10.72 -1.13 3.28
C THR A 86 -9.46 -1.85 3.72
N TRP A 87 -8.54 -1.14 4.39
CA TRP A 87 -7.34 -1.74 5.01
C TRP A 87 -7.71 -2.87 5.98
N LEU A 88 -8.64 -2.61 6.90
CA LEU A 88 -9.03 -3.59 7.93
C LEU A 88 -9.74 -4.82 7.34
N THR A 89 -10.58 -4.61 6.33
CA THR A 89 -11.34 -5.70 5.71
C THR A 89 -10.46 -6.62 4.87
N ILE A 90 -9.51 -6.04 4.12
CA ILE A 90 -8.71 -6.80 3.14
C ILE A 90 -7.48 -7.42 3.79
N LEU A 91 -6.91 -6.79 4.80
CA LEU A 91 -5.66 -7.24 5.40
C LEU A 91 -5.81 -7.94 6.75
N GLY A 92 -6.99 -8.40 7.16
CA GLY A 92 -7.15 -9.12 8.44
C GLY A 92 -6.03 -10.14 8.74
N ASN A 93 -5.75 -11.05 7.81
CA ASN A 93 -4.64 -12.01 7.95
C ASN A 93 -3.28 -11.51 7.39
N GLU A 94 -3.31 -10.62 6.39
CA GLU A 94 -2.12 -10.21 5.64
C GLU A 94 -1.48 -8.91 6.14
N LEU A 95 -2.14 -8.16 7.05
CA LEU A 95 -1.64 -6.89 7.61
C LEU A 95 -0.37 -7.13 8.40
N SER A 96 -0.39 -8.16 9.24
CA SER A 96 0.75 -8.52 10.07
C SER A 96 1.95 -8.92 9.19
N SER A 97 1.73 -9.75 8.18
CA SER A 97 2.81 -10.18 7.26
C SER A 97 3.35 -9.01 6.43
N PHE A 98 2.47 -8.11 5.97
CA PHE A 98 2.84 -6.92 5.22
C PHE A 98 3.60 -5.91 6.09
N TYR A 99 3.12 -5.63 7.30
CA TYR A 99 3.81 -4.77 8.27
C TYR A 99 5.19 -5.32 8.63
N GLN A 100 5.29 -6.63 8.89
CA GLN A 100 6.56 -7.29 9.17
C GLN A 100 7.53 -7.18 8.01
N LEU A 101 7.07 -7.33 6.77
CA LEU A 101 7.89 -7.16 5.58
C LEU A 101 8.45 -5.72 5.50
N ILE A 102 7.60 -4.71 5.61
CA ILE A 102 8.04 -3.31 5.53
C ILE A 102 8.99 -2.97 6.68
N ASN A 103 8.70 -3.43 7.90
CA ASN A 103 9.57 -3.24 9.07
C ASN A 103 10.92 -3.96 8.90
N HIS A 104 10.95 -5.11 8.23
CA HIS A 104 12.19 -5.79 7.88
C HIS A 104 13.00 -4.98 6.87
N LEU A 105 12.38 -4.45 5.81
CA LEU A 105 13.05 -3.60 4.82
C LEU A 105 13.64 -2.34 5.45
N TYR A 106 12.86 -1.64 6.27
CA TYR A 106 13.32 -0.44 6.99
C TYR A 106 14.59 -0.69 7.82
N LYS A 107 14.73 -1.88 8.41
CA LYS A 107 15.88 -2.21 9.27
C LYS A 107 17.08 -2.77 8.52
N ASN A 108 16.84 -3.46 7.40
CA ASN A 108 17.82 -4.37 6.81
C ASN A 108 18.12 -4.10 5.33
N ASP A 109 17.35 -3.27 4.61
CA ASP A 109 17.70 -2.92 3.23
C ASP A 109 18.96 -2.04 3.22
N LYS A 110 19.76 -2.19 2.16
CA LYS A 110 21.02 -1.45 1.98
C LYS A 110 20.78 -0.10 1.30
N ASP A 111 19.61 0.09 0.71
CA ASP A 111 19.25 1.27 -0.04
C ASP A 111 18.47 2.25 0.84
N ASP A 112 19.08 3.39 1.13
CA ASP A 112 18.50 4.42 1.99
C ASP A 112 17.16 4.95 1.46
N ILE A 113 16.95 4.95 0.13
CA ILE A 113 15.68 5.35 -0.47
C ILE A 113 14.58 4.34 -0.12
N VAL A 114 14.92 3.04 -0.15
CA VAL A 114 13.97 1.99 0.25
C VAL A 114 13.64 2.11 1.74
N CYS A 115 14.64 2.34 2.58
CA CYS A 115 14.45 2.54 4.01
C CYS A 115 13.56 3.76 4.30
N LEU A 116 13.77 4.88 3.61
CA LEU A 116 12.95 6.09 3.75
C LEU A 116 11.48 5.83 3.41
N HIS A 117 11.20 5.26 2.24
CA HIS A 117 9.82 4.94 1.85
C HIS A 117 9.18 3.89 2.76
N ALA A 118 9.96 2.92 3.25
CA ALA A 118 9.50 1.95 4.24
C ALA A 118 9.11 2.61 5.56
N GLN A 119 9.88 3.61 6.03
CA GLN A 119 9.54 4.38 7.22
C GLN A 119 8.20 5.10 7.05
N ILE A 120 8.01 5.83 5.94
CA ILE A 120 6.78 6.57 5.67
C ILE A 120 5.57 5.63 5.60
N ALA A 121 5.73 4.48 4.95
CA ALA A 121 4.69 3.45 4.90
C ALA A 121 4.34 2.90 6.29
N LEU A 122 5.33 2.66 7.16
CA LEU A 122 5.09 2.22 8.54
C LEU A 122 4.38 3.29 9.37
N GLU A 123 4.71 4.56 9.19
CA GLU A 123 4.02 5.66 9.87
C GLU A 123 2.54 5.72 9.47
N ALA A 124 2.24 5.56 8.16
CA ALA A 124 0.87 5.48 7.67
C ALA A 124 0.12 4.27 8.26
N LEU A 125 0.73 3.08 8.27
CA LEU A 125 0.14 1.88 8.87
C LEU A 125 -0.10 2.02 10.38
N ASN A 126 0.86 2.60 11.10
CA ASN A 126 0.72 2.86 12.53
C ASN A 126 -0.42 3.82 12.84
N LYS A 127 -0.62 4.83 11.99
CA LYS A 127 -1.76 5.75 12.10
C LYS A 127 -3.09 5.00 11.92
N ILE A 128 -3.21 4.20 10.86
CA ILE A 128 -4.39 3.36 10.60
C ILE A 128 -4.71 2.43 11.78
N SER A 129 -3.67 1.80 12.37
CA SER A 129 -3.83 0.91 13.52
C SER A 129 -4.25 1.67 14.79
N ARG A 130 -3.67 2.84 15.07
CA ARG A 130 -4.06 3.67 16.23
C ARG A 130 -5.49 4.17 16.10
N ASP A 131 -5.85 4.67 14.93
CA ASP A 131 -7.20 5.17 14.64
C ASP A 131 -8.24 4.03 14.77
N TYR A 132 -7.84 2.77 14.54
CA TYR A 132 -8.72 1.61 14.70
C TYR A 132 -8.90 1.22 16.17
N LEU A 133 -7.81 1.30 16.95
CA LEU A 133 -7.81 0.92 18.37
C LEU A 133 -8.43 2.01 19.27
N GLN A 134 -8.58 3.25 18.79
CA GLN A 134 -9.22 4.33 19.54
C GLN A 134 -10.72 4.41 19.20
N PRO A 135 -11.63 4.23 20.18
CA PRO A 135 -13.04 4.47 19.94
C PRO A 135 -13.28 5.96 19.67
N PRO A 136 -14.17 6.33 18.73
CA PRO A 136 -14.53 7.73 18.52
C PRO A 136 -15.16 8.28 19.80
N ILE A 137 -14.58 9.35 20.35
CA ILE A 137 -15.16 10.07 21.49
C ILE A 137 -16.39 10.82 20.97
N ILE A 138 -17.56 10.20 21.06
CA ILE A 138 -18.84 10.85 20.77
C ILE A 138 -19.17 11.75 21.96
N LEU A 139 -18.86 13.04 21.85
CA LEU A 139 -19.30 14.06 22.81
C LEU A 139 -20.80 14.33 22.60
N GLU A 140 -21.66 13.53 23.21
CA GLU A 140 -23.08 13.89 23.33
C GLU A 140 -23.21 15.06 24.31
N LYS A 141 -23.37 16.28 23.80
CA LYS A 141 -23.78 17.44 24.62
C LYS A 141 -25.19 17.19 25.16
N LYS A 142 -25.27 16.66 26.37
CA LYS A 142 -26.51 16.51 27.12
C LYS A 142 -26.90 17.88 27.69
N ILE A 143 -27.64 18.67 26.91
CA ILE A 143 -28.19 19.95 27.38
C ILE A 143 -29.28 19.62 28.42
N ARG A 144 -29.00 19.82 29.70
CA ARG A 144 -30.03 19.83 30.75
C ARG A 144 -30.61 21.24 30.83
N ILE A 145 -31.88 21.37 30.46
CA ILE A 145 -32.67 22.56 30.79
C ILE A 145 -33.04 22.43 32.28
N LEU A 146 -32.61 23.38 33.10
CA LEU A 146 -33.04 23.49 34.49
C LEU A 146 -34.36 24.26 34.48
N SER A 147 -35.45 23.57 34.85
CA SER A 147 -36.77 24.14 35.11
C SER A 147 -36.82 24.83 36.46
#